data_AF-K9G5Y4-F1
#
_entry.id   AF-K9G5Y4-F1
#
_cell.length_a   1.000
_cell.length_b   1.000
_cell.length_c   1.000
_cell.angle_alpha   90.00
_cell.angle_beta   90.00
_cell.angle_gamma   90.00
#
_symmetry.space_group_name_H-M   'P 1'
#
loop_
_entity.id
_entity.type
_entity.pdbx_description
1 polymer ?
#
loop_
_entity_poly.entity_id
_entity_poly.type
_entity_poly.pdbx_seq_one_letter_code
_entity_poly.pdbx_strand_id
1 'polypeptide(L)'
;MSNAAERIAEDNYERENDPSPVTEDFAENSYAKEPKSYLRDQVPVQPDEQSFEDPIQPPYSNSDEQLEDDEREAIDKSNVMRGDRLRHAKPRTANKYNEGPDENDLPSGVD
;
A
#
# COMPACT_ATOMS: atom_id res chain seq x y z
N MET A 1 -0.91 -48.90 -18.76
CA MET A 1 -0.90 -49.38 -20.16
C MET A 1 -2.35 -49.42 -20.59
N SER A 2 -2.81 -48.41 -21.34
CA SER A 2 -4.21 -48.31 -21.75
C SER A 2 -4.58 -49.47 -22.67
N ASN A 3 -5.74 -50.08 -22.47
CA ASN A 3 -6.22 -51.16 -23.32
C ASN A 3 -6.76 -50.61 -24.66
N ALA A 4 -7.01 -51.49 -25.64
CA ALA A 4 -7.43 -51.06 -26.98
C ALA A 4 -8.80 -50.33 -26.97
N ALA A 5 -9.69 -50.70 -26.05
CA ALA A 5 -10.99 -50.04 -25.90
C ALA A 5 -10.84 -48.63 -25.29
N GLU A 6 -9.94 -48.47 -24.33
CA GLU A 6 -9.61 -47.18 -23.71
C GLU A 6 -9.01 -46.21 -24.71
N ARG A 7 -8.08 -46.65 -25.57
CA ARG A 7 -7.54 -45.79 -26.63
C ARG A 7 -8.60 -45.32 -27.62
N ILE A 8 -9.50 -46.21 -28.04
CA ILE A 8 -10.60 -45.82 -28.95
C ILE A 8 -11.55 -44.84 -28.25
N ALA A 9 -11.79 -45.03 -26.95
CA ALA A 9 -12.63 -44.13 -26.16
C ALA A 9 -11.97 -42.75 -26.00
N GLU A 10 -10.66 -42.70 -25.72
CA GLU A 10 -9.87 -41.46 -25.69
C GLU A 10 -9.87 -40.76 -27.05
N ASP A 11 -9.57 -41.46 -28.15
CA ASP A 11 -9.57 -40.90 -29.51
C ASP A 11 -10.94 -40.32 -29.91
N ASN A 12 -12.03 -40.93 -29.44
CA ASN A 12 -13.39 -40.44 -29.68
C ASN A 12 -13.71 -39.23 -28.81
N TYR A 13 -13.32 -39.26 -27.52
CA TYR A 13 -13.50 -38.14 -26.60
C TYR A 13 -12.74 -36.91 -27.09
N GLU A 14 -11.48 -37.08 -27.51
CA GLU A 14 -10.68 -36.03 -28.13
C GLU A 14 -11.38 -35.52 -29.39
N ARG A 15 -11.76 -36.37 -30.36
CA ARG A 15 -12.43 -35.88 -31.57
C ARG A 15 -13.70 -35.05 -31.33
N GLU A 16 -14.44 -35.36 -30.26
CA GLU A 16 -15.67 -34.65 -29.88
C GLU A 16 -15.41 -33.37 -29.06
N ASN A 17 -14.32 -33.30 -28.29
CA ASN A 17 -14.05 -32.22 -27.32
C ASN A 17 -12.77 -31.41 -27.62
N ASP A 18 -11.92 -31.85 -28.56
CA ASP A 18 -10.71 -31.19 -29.06
C ASP A 18 -11.02 -29.90 -29.82
N PRO A 19 -12.13 -29.76 -30.59
CA PRO A 19 -12.65 -28.45 -30.91
C PRO A 19 -13.39 -27.89 -29.68
N SER A 20 -12.64 -27.57 -28.63
CA SER A 20 -13.04 -26.53 -27.69
C SER A 20 -12.18 -25.30 -27.94
N PRO A 21 -12.33 -24.63 -29.10
CA PRO A 21 -12.05 -23.21 -29.08
C PRO A 21 -13.06 -22.66 -28.07
N VAL A 22 -12.57 -22.19 -26.93
CA VAL A 22 -13.32 -21.24 -26.12
C VAL A 22 -13.62 -20.10 -27.09
N THR A 23 -14.83 -20.17 -27.65
CA THR A 23 -15.28 -19.29 -28.72
C THR A 23 -15.94 -18.15 -28.01
N GLU A 24 -15.32 -16.97 -28.10
CA GLU A 24 -15.71 -15.71 -27.45
C GLU A 24 -15.04 -15.44 -26.09
N ASP A 25 -14.47 -14.25 -26.00
CA ASP A 25 -14.38 -13.52 -24.73
C ASP A 25 -15.82 -13.28 -24.25
N PHE A 26 -16.34 -14.17 -23.42
CA PHE A 26 -17.62 -13.94 -22.75
C PHE A 26 -17.40 -13.03 -21.54
N ALA A 27 -17.95 -11.82 -21.61
CA ALA A 27 -18.10 -10.91 -20.49
C ALA A 27 -19.04 -11.51 -19.42
N GLU A 28 -18.47 -12.18 -18.42
CA GLU A 28 -19.21 -12.86 -17.34
C GLU A 28 -19.09 -12.10 -16.02
N ASN A 29 -19.85 -11.02 -15.85
CA ASN A 29 -19.77 -10.17 -14.66
C ASN A 29 -20.81 -10.54 -13.58
N SER A 30 -21.20 -11.82 -13.45
CA SER A 30 -22.23 -12.19 -12.45
C SER A 30 -21.74 -12.03 -11.01
N TYR A 31 -20.43 -12.19 -10.79
CA TYR A 31 -19.77 -11.96 -9.50
C TYR A 31 -19.80 -10.49 -9.07
N ALA A 32 -19.87 -9.54 -10.01
CA ALA A 32 -19.94 -8.11 -9.72
C ALA A 32 -21.33 -7.67 -9.22
N LYS A 33 -22.32 -8.57 -9.23
CA LYS A 33 -23.67 -8.31 -8.72
C LYS A 33 -23.85 -8.94 -7.35
N GLU A 34 -24.08 -8.11 -6.33
CA GLU A 34 -24.47 -8.59 -5.01
C GLU A 34 -25.87 -9.25 -5.04
N PRO A 35 -25.99 -10.58 -4.79
CA PRO A 35 -27.27 -11.27 -4.80
C PRO A 35 -28.14 -10.87 -3.60
N LYS A 36 -27.53 -10.39 -2.51
CA LYS A 36 -28.23 -9.95 -1.31
C LYS A 36 -28.57 -8.48 -1.42
N SER A 37 -29.87 -8.17 -1.49
CA SER A 37 -30.35 -6.80 -1.68
C SER A 37 -29.86 -5.77 -0.64
N TYR A 38 -29.46 -6.21 0.56
CA TYR A 38 -28.97 -5.34 1.63
C TYR A 38 -27.46 -5.06 1.56
N LEU A 39 -26.70 -5.80 0.74
CA LEU A 39 -25.28 -5.60 0.47
C LEU A 39 -25.03 -4.88 -0.86
N ARG A 40 -26.09 -4.69 -1.67
CA ARG A 40 -26.04 -3.85 -2.87
C ARG A 40 -25.50 -2.49 -2.48
N ASP A 41 -24.49 -2.03 -3.23
CA ASP A 41 -23.80 -0.75 -3.05
C ASP A 41 -22.94 -0.61 -1.78
N GLN A 42 -22.81 -1.67 -0.96
CA GLN A 42 -21.86 -1.69 0.17
C GLN A 42 -20.49 -2.28 -0.19
N VAL A 43 -20.47 -3.27 -1.09
CA VAL A 43 -19.24 -3.92 -1.52
C VAL A 43 -18.98 -3.51 -2.97
N PRO A 44 -17.99 -2.65 -3.25
CA PRO A 44 -17.63 -2.32 -4.61
C PRO A 44 -16.90 -3.51 -5.23
N VAL A 45 -17.58 -4.21 -6.15
CA VAL A 45 -16.97 -5.25 -6.99
C VAL A 45 -16.94 -4.71 -8.41
N GLN A 46 -15.76 -4.64 -9.00
CA GLN A 46 -15.56 -4.12 -10.35
C GLN A 46 -15.75 -5.26 -11.37
N PRO A 47 -16.48 -5.05 -12.47
CA PRO A 47 -16.53 -6.00 -13.58
C PRO A 47 -15.20 -5.97 -14.37
N ASP A 48 -14.91 -7.06 -15.08
CA ASP A 48 -13.62 -7.26 -15.76
C ASP A 48 -13.33 -6.22 -16.83
N GLU A 49 -14.38 -5.76 -17.54
CA GLU A 49 -14.24 -4.75 -18.60
C GLU A 49 -14.22 -3.30 -18.07
N GLN A 50 -14.35 -3.09 -16.75
CA GLN A 50 -14.34 -1.74 -16.20
C GLN A 50 -12.94 -1.15 -16.30
N SER A 51 -12.82 0.01 -16.96
CA SER A 51 -11.61 0.81 -16.92
C SER A 51 -11.29 1.18 -15.47
N PHE A 52 -10.08 0.86 -15.02
CA PHE A 52 -9.56 1.33 -13.74
C PHE A 52 -8.59 2.49 -13.99
N GLU A 53 -8.51 3.39 -13.02
CA GLU A 53 -7.49 4.44 -13.03
C GLU A 53 -6.17 3.81 -12.62
N ASP A 54 -5.20 3.78 -13.54
CA ASP A 54 -3.86 3.31 -13.23
C ASP A 54 -3.17 4.34 -12.31
N PRO A 55 -2.82 3.97 -11.06
CA PRO A 55 -2.09 4.87 -10.17
C PRO A 55 -0.68 5.18 -10.69
N ILE A 56 -0.17 4.40 -11.65
CA ILE A 56 1.14 4.61 -12.26
C ILE A 56 1.00 5.63 -13.38
N GLN A 57 1.68 6.77 -13.22
CA GLN A 57 1.75 7.84 -14.20
C GLN A 57 3.20 8.03 -14.66
N PRO A 58 3.69 7.26 -15.66
CA PRO A 58 4.99 7.51 -16.26
C PRO A 58 5.01 8.90 -16.93
N PRO A 59 6.08 9.70 -16.79
CA PRO A 59 7.38 9.38 -16.18
C PRO A 59 7.46 9.66 -14.67
N TYR A 60 6.45 10.26 -14.06
CA TYR A 60 6.49 10.75 -12.67
C TYR A 60 6.47 9.63 -11.62
N SER A 61 5.88 8.47 -11.94
CA SER A 61 5.90 7.27 -11.10
C SER A 61 7.18 6.44 -11.28
N ASN A 62 8.33 7.10 -11.45
CA ASN A 62 9.64 6.45 -11.56
C ASN A 62 10.28 6.31 -10.17
N SER A 63 10.16 5.14 -9.56
CA SER A 63 10.75 4.85 -8.24
C SER A 63 12.28 4.92 -8.24
N ASP A 64 12.92 4.63 -9.38
CA ASP A 64 14.38 4.64 -9.48
C ASP A 64 14.91 6.08 -9.37
N GLU A 65 14.28 7.02 -10.06
CA GLU A 65 14.63 8.45 -9.98
C GLU A 65 14.36 9.03 -8.59
N GLN A 66 13.24 8.66 -7.96
CA GLN A 66 12.93 9.07 -6.58
C GLN A 66 13.98 8.58 -5.60
N LEU A 67 14.39 7.30 -5.70
CA LEU A 67 15.41 6.73 -4.83
C LEU A 67 16.77 7.40 -5.03
N GLU A 68 17.15 7.71 -6.27
CA GLU A 68 18.39 8.43 -6.55
C GLU A 68 18.39 9.83 -5.92
N ASP A 69 17.28 10.57 -5.98
CA ASP A 69 17.14 11.87 -5.33
C ASP A 69 17.23 11.77 -3.80
N ASP A 70 16.55 10.80 -3.21
CA ASP A 70 16.58 10.55 -1.78
C ASP A 70 18.01 10.19 -1.31
N GLU A 71 18.73 9.36 -2.08
CA GLU A 71 20.13 9.02 -1.78
C GLU A 71 21.05 10.24 -1.86
N ARG A 72 20.84 11.11 -2.86
CA ARG A 72 21.56 12.39 -2.97
C ARG A 72 21.31 13.29 -1.76
N GLU A 73 20.06 13.41 -1.32
CA GLU A 73 19.69 14.22 -0.15
C GLU A 73 20.27 13.63 1.15
N ALA A 74 20.17 12.30 1.33
CA ALA A 74 20.66 11.62 2.53
C ALA A 74 22.17 11.77 2.73
N ILE A 75 22.94 11.82 1.64
CA ILE A 75 24.40 12.03 1.67
C ILE A 75 24.75 13.50 1.89
N ASP A 76 23.84 14.44 1.63
CA ASP A 76 24.11 15.87 1.78
C ASP A 76 24.27 16.29 3.25
N LYS A 77 25.52 16.37 3.67
CA LYS A 77 25.93 16.85 4.99
C LYS A 77 25.61 18.33 5.22
N SER A 78 25.16 19.07 4.21
CA SER A 78 24.71 20.45 4.35
C SER A 78 23.39 20.56 5.13
N ASN A 79 22.50 19.56 4.98
CA ASN A 79 21.24 19.43 5.71
C ASN A 79 21.44 18.98 7.16
N VAL A 80 22.60 18.39 7.47
CA VAL A 80 22.97 18.06 8.84
C VAL A 80 23.28 19.34 9.61
N MET A 81 22.54 19.54 10.70
CA MET A 81 22.79 20.61 11.66
C MET A 81 24.25 20.61 12.11
N ARG A 82 25.01 21.61 11.69
CA ARG A 82 26.47 21.67 11.91
C ARG A 82 26.80 21.98 13.37
N GLY A 83 27.78 21.25 13.92
CA GLY A 83 28.50 21.58 15.15
C GLY A 83 27.80 21.26 16.47
N ASP A 84 28.41 21.73 17.56
CA ASP A 84 27.99 21.55 18.95
C ASP A 84 26.90 22.56 19.36
N ARG A 85 25.78 22.59 18.65
CA ARG A 85 24.71 23.60 18.82
C ARG A 85 24.24 23.78 20.27
N LEU A 86 24.23 22.69 21.03
CA LEU A 86 23.85 22.67 22.45
C LEU A 86 25.00 22.30 23.37
N ARG A 87 26.10 21.76 22.84
CA ARG A 87 27.25 21.40 23.65
C ARG A 87 27.95 22.70 24.05
N HIS A 88 28.03 22.95 25.36
CA HIS A 88 28.56 24.18 25.97
C HIS A 88 27.72 25.46 25.74
N ALA A 89 26.53 25.36 25.15
CA ALA A 89 25.63 26.48 25.03
C ALA A 89 25.16 26.94 26.42
N LYS A 90 25.37 28.21 26.75
CA LYS A 90 24.89 28.76 28.02
C LYS A 90 23.37 28.90 27.98
N PRO A 91 22.65 28.61 29.08
CA PRO A 91 21.21 28.84 29.16
C PRO A 91 20.87 30.30 28.80
N ARG A 92 19.84 30.48 27.97
CA ARG A 92 19.41 31.80 27.49
C ARG A 92 18.47 32.52 28.46
N THR A 93 18.01 31.84 29.51
CA THR A 93 17.15 32.42 30.56
C THR A 93 18.01 33.10 31.62
N ALA A 94 17.56 34.26 32.13
CA ALA A 94 18.26 35.00 33.18
C ALA A 94 18.54 34.14 34.43
N ASN A 95 17.62 33.19 34.71
CA ASN A 95 17.70 32.33 35.89
C ASN A 95 18.53 31.07 35.67
N LYS A 96 19.08 30.81 34.47
CA LYS A 96 19.94 29.65 34.11
C LYS A 96 19.32 28.25 34.28
N TYR A 97 18.70 27.96 35.41
CA TYR A 97 17.87 26.79 35.74
C TYR A 97 16.86 27.25 36.81
N ASN A 98 15.57 26.96 36.64
CA ASN A 98 14.53 27.26 37.62
C ASN A 98 13.75 25.96 37.84
N GLU A 99 13.90 25.36 39.02
CA GLU A 99 13.20 24.13 39.41
C GLU A 99 11.73 24.36 39.78
N GLY A 100 11.30 25.62 39.77
CA GLY A 100 9.99 26.03 40.26
C GLY A 100 10.02 26.36 41.75
N PRO A 101 8.89 26.80 42.31
CA PRO A 101 8.72 27.00 43.75
C PRO A 101 8.88 25.68 44.52
N ASP A 102 9.50 25.73 45.70
CA ASP A 102 9.63 24.57 46.58
C ASP A 102 8.26 24.14 47.15
N GLU A 103 8.16 22.93 47.69
CA GLU A 103 6.96 22.44 48.40
C GLU A 103 6.51 23.41 49.54
N ASN A 104 7.44 24.20 50.08
CA ASN A 104 7.17 25.21 51.11
C ASN A 104 6.69 26.56 50.55
N ASP A 105 6.87 26.80 49.25
CA ASP A 105 6.41 27.99 48.53
C ASP A 105 4.98 27.80 47.99
N LEU A 106 4.43 26.59 48.08
CA LEU A 106 3.03 26.33 47.81
C LEU A 106 2.17 26.99 48.91
N PRO A 107 1.10 27.71 48.56
CA PRO A 107 0.21 28.30 49.55
C PRO A 107 -0.38 27.21 50.43
N SER A 108 -0.26 27.36 51.76
CA SER A 108 -0.88 26.44 52.71
C SER A 108 -2.40 26.60 52.67
N GLY A 109 -3.07 25.71 51.92
CA GLY A 109 -4.53 25.61 51.94
C GLY A 109 -5.21 25.53 50.58
N VAL A 110 -4.77 24.61 49.71
CA VAL A 110 -5.66 24.00 48.73
C VAL A 110 -6.12 22.65 49.30
N ASP A 111 -7.16 22.72 50.14
CA ASP A 111 -8.11 21.63 50.33
C ASP A 111 -9.18 21.70 49.22
#